data_AF-A0A9P7U4M8-F1
#
_entry.id   AF-A0A9P7U4M8-F1
#
_cell.length_a   1.000
_cell.length_b   1.000
_cell.length_c   1.000
_cell.angle_alpha   90.00
_cell.angle_beta   90.00
_cell.angle_gamma   90.00
#
_symmetry.space_group_name_H-M   'P 1'
#
loop_
_entity.id
_entity.type
_entity.pdbx_description
1 polymer ?
#
loop_
_entity_poly.entity_id
_entity_poly.type
_entity_poly.pdbx_seq_one_letter_code
_entity_poly.pdbx_strand_id
1 'polypeptide(L)'
;MPYKRNPMRSERICSLSRALMAKPTSFANTMSTQWFERTLDDSAIRRIDIPEMFLLADAILIGLDNVSDGFVVYPKRIRSHFLEELPFMATENIIMRLVAKGASRQEAHEEIRVLSDQASSTVKDEGKPNDLIERIRGNEYFKPIWGELDSMLQPELYIGRCVEIIDKYCGPGGGVEKALAPYQQYILKSTTAQLNV
;
A
#
# COMPACT_ATOMS: atom_id res chain seq x y z
N MET A 1 13.68 -16.17 -13.16
CA MET A 1 14.35 -15.62 -14.36
C MET A 1 15.14 -14.39 -13.96
N PRO A 2 16.22 -14.00 -14.65
CA PRO A 2 17.14 -12.95 -14.19
C PRO A 2 16.47 -11.62 -13.78
N TYR A 3 15.41 -11.20 -14.47
CA TYR A 3 14.65 -9.97 -14.19
C TYR A 3 13.40 -10.15 -13.32
N LYS A 4 12.92 -11.40 -13.14
CA LYS A 4 11.66 -11.73 -12.46
C LYS A 4 11.96 -12.44 -11.15
N ARG A 5 11.65 -11.78 -10.04
CA ARG A 5 11.68 -12.33 -8.68
C ARG A 5 10.24 -12.55 -8.19
N ASN A 6 10.01 -13.68 -7.52
CA ASN A 6 8.70 -13.99 -6.94
C ASN A 6 8.74 -13.70 -5.43
N PRO A 7 7.64 -13.23 -4.82
CA PRO A 7 7.58 -12.92 -3.39
C PRO A 7 7.36 -14.19 -2.54
N MET A 8 8.17 -15.22 -2.74
CA MET A 8 7.98 -16.56 -2.14
C MET A 8 7.88 -16.54 -0.61
N ARG A 9 8.64 -15.65 0.04
CA ARG A 9 8.58 -15.49 1.51
C ARG A 9 7.22 -14.97 1.95
N SER A 10 6.70 -13.93 1.29
CA SER A 10 5.36 -13.39 1.55
C SER A 10 4.27 -14.41 1.23
N GLU A 11 4.40 -15.16 0.14
CA GLU A 11 3.47 -16.25 -0.22
C GLU A 11 3.41 -17.32 0.88
N ARG A 12 4.57 -17.73 1.41
CA ARG A 12 4.65 -18.66 2.55
C ARG A 12 4.01 -18.09 3.81
N ILE A 13 4.29 -16.82 4.15
CA ILE A 13 3.68 -16.13 5.30
C ILE A 13 2.15 -16.16 5.18
N CYS A 14 1.59 -15.82 4.02
CA CYS A 14 0.15 -15.87 3.77
C CYS A 14 -0.42 -17.29 3.92
N SER A 15 0.32 -18.31 3.45
CA SER A 15 -0.09 -19.72 3.59
C SER A 15 -0.18 -20.16 5.05
N LEU A 16 0.87 -19.90 5.83
CA LEU A 16 0.91 -20.25 7.26
C LEU A 16 -0.10 -19.43 8.06
N SER A 17 -0.27 -18.15 7.73
CA SER A 17 -1.28 -17.29 8.38
C SER A 17 -2.69 -17.84 8.16
N ARG A 18 -3.01 -18.34 6.97
CA ARG A 18 -4.31 -18.98 6.71
C ARG A 18 -4.53 -20.21 7.57
N ALA A 19 -3.51 -21.04 7.76
CA ALA A 19 -3.58 -22.19 8.66
C ALA A 19 -3.82 -21.75 10.11
N LEU A 20 -3.11 -20.72 10.60
CA LEU A 20 -3.28 -20.20 11.95
C LEU A 20 -4.69 -19.60 12.15
N MET A 21 -5.19 -18.83 11.18
CA MET A 21 -6.52 -18.25 11.20
C MET A 21 -7.66 -19.27 11.24
N ALA A 22 -7.41 -20.51 10.79
CA ALA A 22 -8.41 -21.58 10.82
C ALA A 22 -8.51 -22.28 12.19
N LYS A 23 -7.48 -22.17 13.05
CA LYS A 23 -7.42 -22.85 14.36
C LYS A 23 -8.55 -22.45 15.33
N PRO A 24 -8.97 -21.18 15.47
CA PRO A 24 -10.03 -20.79 16.42
C PRO A 24 -11.33 -21.58 16.28
N THR A 25 -11.72 -21.98 15.06
CA THR A 25 -12.94 -22.79 14.82
C THR A 25 -12.88 -24.13 15.55
N SER A 26 -11.71 -24.77 15.57
CA SER A 26 -11.48 -26.04 16.27
C SER A 26 -11.73 -25.89 17.78
N PHE A 27 -11.17 -24.83 18.38
CA PHE A 27 -11.36 -24.53 19.81
C PHE A 27 -12.80 -24.15 20.14
N ALA A 28 -13.48 -23.41 19.27
CA ALA A 28 -14.90 -23.07 19.46
C ALA A 28 -15.75 -24.35 19.52
N ASN A 29 -15.50 -25.31 18.61
CA ASN A 29 -16.18 -26.60 18.62
C ASN A 29 -15.87 -27.40 19.90
N THR A 30 -14.59 -27.52 20.28
CA THR A 30 -14.18 -28.19 21.54
C THR A 30 -14.84 -27.58 22.77
N MET A 31 -14.92 -26.25 22.84
CA MET A 31 -15.57 -25.56 23.96
C MET A 31 -17.06 -25.83 24.00
N SER A 32 -17.73 -25.84 22.84
CA SER A 32 -19.19 -26.04 22.76
C SER A 32 -19.66 -27.42 23.20
N THR A 33 -18.78 -28.43 23.19
CA THR A 33 -19.11 -29.82 23.49
C THR A 33 -18.58 -30.30 24.85
N GLN A 34 -17.97 -29.44 25.66
CA GLN A 34 -17.57 -29.81 27.02
C GLN A 34 -18.79 -30.00 27.92
N TRP A 35 -18.93 -31.19 28.51
CA TRP A 35 -20.08 -31.49 29.39
C TRP A 35 -19.74 -31.32 30.87
N PHE A 36 -20.59 -30.57 31.57
CA PHE A 36 -20.54 -30.31 33.02
C PHE A 36 -19.13 -29.89 33.50
N GLU A 37 -18.52 -30.63 34.43
CA GLU A 37 -17.24 -30.27 35.01
C GLU A 37 -16.06 -30.51 34.05
N ARG A 38 -16.12 -31.54 33.18
CA ARG A 38 -15.10 -31.85 32.16
C ARG A 38 -15.44 -33.11 31.35
N THR A 39 -15.21 -33.08 30.03
CA THR A 39 -15.09 -34.28 29.18
C THR A 39 -13.71 -34.36 28.53
N LEU A 40 -13.17 -35.57 28.29
CA LEU A 40 -11.77 -35.77 27.87
C LEU A 40 -11.53 -35.64 26.35
N ASP A 41 -12.58 -35.38 25.56
CA ASP A 41 -12.52 -35.16 24.12
C ASP A 41 -11.68 -33.94 23.72
N ASP A 42 -11.44 -33.01 24.66
CA ASP A 42 -10.53 -31.88 24.48
C ASP A 42 -9.04 -32.27 24.44
N SER A 43 -8.66 -33.41 25.04
CA SER A 43 -7.26 -33.77 25.27
C SER A 43 -6.46 -33.95 23.98
N ALA A 44 -6.99 -34.71 23.02
CA ALA A 44 -6.27 -35.02 21.79
C ALA A 44 -6.11 -33.78 20.88
N ILE A 45 -7.19 -33.03 20.69
CA ILE A 45 -7.20 -31.86 19.80
C ILE A 45 -6.31 -30.73 20.34
N ARG A 46 -6.31 -30.49 21.65
CA ARG A 46 -5.44 -29.49 22.28
C ARG A 46 -3.96 -29.83 22.17
N ARG A 47 -3.60 -31.12 22.14
CA ARG A 47 -2.20 -31.57 21.94
C ARG A 47 -1.69 -31.33 20.52
N ILE A 48 -2.58 -31.18 19.54
CA ILE A 48 -2.23 -30.87 18.15
C ILE A 48 -2.28 -29.35 17.96
N ASP A 49 -3.44 -28.74 18.22
CA ASP A 49 -3.70 -27.37 17.83
C ASP A 49 -2.90 -26.36 18.64
N ILE A 50 -2.72 -26.57 19.96
CA ILE A 50 -1.99 -25.59 20.77
C ILE A 50 -0.53 -25.51 20.31
N PRO A 51 0.26 -26.60 20.25
CA PRO A 51 1.64 -26.52 19.76
C PRO A 51 1.73 -26.00 18.32
N GLU A 52 0.84 -26.45 17.44
CA GLU A 52 0.85 -26.03 16.04
C GLU A 52 0.56 -24.54 15.88
N MET A 53 -0.37 -23.97 16.67
CA MET A 53 -0.62 -22.52 16.68
C MET A 53 0.64 -21.71 17.01
N PHE A 54 1.38 -22.12 18.04
CA PHE A 54 2.60 -21.43 18.44
C PHE A 54 3.70 -21.57 17.37
N LEU A 55 3.87 -22.76 16.78
CA LEU A 55 4.81 -22.98 15.69
C LEU A 55 4.46 -22.17 14.43
N LEU A 56 3.17 -22.08 14.09
CA LEU A 56 2.69 -21.25 12.99
C LEU A 56 2.95 -19.78 13.25
N ALA A 57 2.59 -19.27 14.43
CA ALA A 57 2.80 -17.88 14.81
C ALA A 57 4.30 -17.52 14.79
N ASP A 58 5.16 -18.36 15.34
CA ASP A 58 6.61 -18.18 15.34
C ASP A 58 7.17 -18.13 13.91
N ALA A 59 6.82 -19.11 13.07
CA ALA A 59 7.26 -19.14 11.67
C ALA A 59 6.76 -17.94 10.85
N ILE A 60 5.56 -17.44 11.13
CA ILE A 60 5.01 -16.22 10.51
C ILE A 60 5.81 -14.99 10.93
N LEU A 61 6.08 -14.82 12.23
CA LEU A 61 6.81 -13.67 12.76
C LEU A 61 8.27 -13.65 12.28
N ILE A 62 8.96 -14.80 12.27
CA ILE A 62 10.29 -14.95 11.68
C ILE A 62 10.27 -14.57 10.19
N GLY A 63 9.23 -14.99 9.46
CA GLY A 63 9.05 -14.63 8.06
C GLY A 63 8.87 -13.13 7.86
N LEU A 64 8.03 -12.50 8.67
CA LEU A 64 7.76 -11.06 8.61
C LEU A 64 9.00 -10.25 8.94
N ASP A 65 9.72 -10.58 10.01
CA ASP A 65 10.97 -9.93 10.41
C ASP A 65 11.98 -9.93 9.25
N ASN A 66 12.19 -11.10 8.64
CA ASN A 66 13.10 -11.25 7.51
C ASN A 66 12.67 -10.44 6.26
N VAL A 67 11.36 -10.36 5.97
CA VAL A 67 10.84 -9.60 4.83
C VAL A 67 10.93 -8.09 5.09
N SER A 68 10.61 -7.65 6.30
CA SER A 68 10.61 -6.24 6.70
C SER A 68 12.02 -5.66 6.77
N ASP A 69 13.01 -6.41 7.27
CA ASP A 69 14.42 -5.98 7.30
C ASP A 69 15.04 -5.90 5.89
N GLY A 70 14.74 -6.89 5.04
CA GLY A 70 15.27 -6.99 3.69
C GLY A 70 14.43 -6.30 2.60
N PHE A 71 13.49 -5.43 2.96
CA PHE A 71 12.54 -4.86 2.00
C PHE A 71 13.22 -3.87 1.04
N VAL A 72 13.07 -4.09 -0.27
CA VAL A 72 13.70 -3.24 -1.31
C VAL A 72 12.65 -2.37 -1.98
N VAL A 73 12.85 -1.05 -1.93
CA VAL A 73 12.01 -0.06 -2.60
C VAL A 73 12.70 0.45 -3.86
N TYR A 74 11.92 0.69 -4.93
CA TYR A 74 12.41 1.24 -6.19
C TYR A 74 11.81 2.63 -6.49
N PRO A 75 12.37 3.72 -5.94
CA PRO A 75 11.78 5.06 -6.05
C PRO A 75 11.56 5.52 -7.50
N LYS A 76 12.49 5.20 -8.40
CA LYS A 76 12.37 5.57 -9.83
C LYS A 76 11.18 4.90 -10.51
N ARG A 77 10.87 3.64 -10.16
CA ARG A 77 9.71 2.92 -10.71
C ARG A 77 8.40 3.43 -10.14
N ILE A 78 8.38 3.76 -8.85
CA ILE A 78 7.22 4.41 -8.22
C ILE A 78 6.96 5.76 -8.90
N ARG A 79 8.00 6.57 -9.08
CA ARG A 79 7.88 7.88 -9.75
C ARG A 79 7.41 7.75 -11.20
N SER A 80 7.94 6.81 -11.98
CA SER A 80 7.51 6.64 -13.38
C SER A 80 6.04 6.27 -13.47
N HIS A 81 5.59 5.29 -12.67
CA HIS A 81 4.19 4.89 -12.59
C HIS A 81 3.27 6.00 -12.13
N PHE A 82 3.70 6.77 -11.13
CA PHE A 82 2.92 7.91 -10.68
C PHE A 82 2.77 8.98 -11.75
N LEU A 83 3.84 9.29 -12.49
CA LEU A 83 3.82 10.29 -13.56
C LEU A 83 2.99 9.88 -14.78
N GLU A 84 2.82 8.57 -15.03
CA GLU A 84 1.91 8.05 -16.07
C GLU A 84 0.44 8.38 -15.75
N GLU A 85 0.06 8.36 -14.47
CA GLU A 85 -1.32 8.57 -14.00
C GLU A 85 -1.61 10.01 -13.55
N LEU A 86 -0.59 10.74 -13.10
CA LEU A 86 -0.72 12.09 -12.53
C LEU A 86 -1.49 13.08 -13.42
N PRO A 87 -1.30 13.12 -14.76
CA PRO A 87 -2.06 14.03 -15.61
C PRO A 87 -3.58 13.91 -15.44
N PHE A 88 -4.11 12.69 -15.29
CA PHE A 88 -5.53 12.46 -15.10
C PHE A 88 -6.00 12.91 -13.71
N MET A 89 -5.20 12.66 -12.67
CA MET A 89 -5.50 13.08 -11.30
C MET A 89 -5.39 14.60 -11.10
N ALA A 90 -4.58 15.28 -11.91
CA ALA A 90 -4.31 16.72 -11.81
C ALA A 90 -5.38 17.60 -12.49
N THR A 91 -6.38 17.02 -13.15
CA THR A 91 -7.39 17.74 -13.95
C THR A 91 -8.14 18.82 -13.15
N GLU A 92 -8.56 18.54 -11.91
CA GLU A 92 -9.22 19.55 -11.06
C GLU A 92 -8.27 20.71 -10.73
N ASN A 93 -6.99 20.45 -10.45
CA ASN A 93 -6.01 21.51 -10.18
C ASN A 93 -5.85 22.42 -11.40
N ILE A 94 -5.84 21.84 -12.61
CA ILE A 94 -5.77 22.53 -13.90
C ILE A 94 -7.01 23.41 -14.11
N ILE A 95 -8.21 22.87 -13.90
CA ILE A 95 -9.48 23.62 -13.97
C ILE A 95 -9.45 24.80 -12.98
N MET A 96 -9.11 24.53 -11.72
CA MET A 96 -9.08 25.56 -10.68
C MET A 96 -8.08 26.68 -11.02
N ARG A 97 -6.96 26.34 -11.66
CA ARG A 97 -5.99 27.34 -12.10
C ARG A 97 -6.50 28.21 -13.24
N LEU A 98 -7.21 27.64 -14.20
CA LEU A 98 -7.88 28.40 -15.27
C LEU A 98 -8.96 29.32 -14.72
N VAL A 99 -9.77 28.82 -13.78
CA VAL A 99 -10.79 29.63 -13.09
C VAL A 99 -10.15 30.80 -12.36
N ALA A 100 -9.01 30.59 -11.68
CA ALA A 100 -8.25 31.67 -11.04
C ALA A 100 -7.68 32.70 -12.05
N LYS A 101 -7.54 32.34 -13.33
CA LYS A 101 -7.17 33.24 -14.45
C LYS A 101 -8.40 33.86 -15.13
N GLY A 102 -9.62 33.60 -14.64
CA GLY A 102 -10.86 34.19 -15.13
C GLY A 102 -11.65 33.33 -16.12
N ALA A 103 -11.27 32.07 -16.35
CA ALA A 103 -12.03 31.17 -17.23
C ALA A 103 -13.31 30.66 -16.55
N SER A 104 -14.33 30.31 -17.35
CA SER A 104 -15.53 29.62 -16.87
C SER A 104 -15.18 28.20 -16.42
N ARG A 105 -15.58 27.82 -15.20
CA ARG A 105 -15.36 26.46 -14.68
C ARG A 105 -16.00 25.40 -15.57
N GLN A 106 -17.20 25.67 -16.09
CA GLN A 106 -17.96 24.72 -16.91
C GLN A 106 -17.26 24.48 -18.25
N GLU A 107 -16.76 25.54 -18.88
CA GLU A 107 -16.02 25.43 -20.13
C GLU A 107 -14.68 24.73 -19.91
N ALA A 108 -13.95 25.09 -18.85
CA ALA A 108 -12.66 24.47 -18.53
C ALA A 108 -12.80 22.98 -18.24
N HIS A 109 -13.87 22.59 -17.56
CA HIS A 109 -14.20 21.19 -17.32
C HIS A 109 -14.49 20.44 -18.62
N GLU A 110 -15.26 21.01 -19.55
CA GLU A 110 -15.58 20.33 -20.81
C GLU A 110 -14.35 20.20 -21.72
N GLU A 111 -13.54 21.25 -21.83
CA GLU A 111 -12.28 21.22 -22.58
C GLU A 111 -11.33 20.14 -22.04
N ILE A 112 -11.12 20.08 -20.72
CA ILE A 112 -10.24 19.06 -20.14
C ILE A 112 -10.83 17.65 -20.27
N ARG A 113 -12.17 17.50 -20.21
CA ARG A 113 -12.85 16.21 -20.37
C ARG A 113 -12.58 15.63 -21.75
N VAL A 114 -12.77 16.42 -22.81
CA VAL A 114 -12.53 15.98 -24.19
C VAL A 114 -11.08 15.54 -24.38
N LEU A 115 -10.11 16.33 -23.90
CA LEU A 115 -8.70 15.96 -24.00
C LEU A 115 -8.35 14.71 -23.17
N SER A 116 -8.98 14.55 -22.00
CA SER A 116 -8.79 13.38 -21.13
C SER A 116 -9.36 12.11 -21.74
N ASP A 117 -10.52 12.18 -22.39
CA ASP A 117 -11.12 11.05 -23.10
C ASP A 117 -10.23 10.59 -24.26
N GLN A 118 -9.67 11.53 -25.02
CA GLN A 118 -8.73 11.22 -26.09
C GLN A 118 -7.43 10.59 -25.57
N ALA A 119 -6.82 11.16 -24.53
CA ALA A 119 -5.61 10.60 -23.92
C ALA A 119 -5.88 9.21 -23.32
N SER A 120 -7.05 9.00 -22.70
CA SER A 120 -7.48 7.69 -22.21
C SER A 120 -7.61 6.67 -23.35
N SER A 121 -8.18 7.06 -24.49
CA SER A 121 -8.27 6.18 -25.67
C SER A 121 -6.88 5.84 -26.21
N THR A 122 -5.97 6.80 -26.32
CA THR A 122 -4.58 6.55 -26.73
C THR A 122 -3.85 5.57 -25.80
N VAL A 123 -4.08 5.65 -24.48
CA VAL A 123 -3.50 4.68 -23.53
C VAL A 123 -4.14 3.30 -23.67
N LYS A 124 -5.47 3.20 -23.72
CA LYS A 124 -6.19 1.92 -23.65
C LYS A 124 -6.27 1.19 -24.99
N ASP A 125 -6.55 1.93 -26.06
CA ASP A 125 -6.80 1.36 -27.39
C ASP A 125 -5.50 1.22 -28.19
N GLU A 126 -4.52 2.11 -27.97
CA GLU A 126 -3.26 2.10 -28.72
C GLU A 126 -2.04 1.62 -27.90
N GLY A 127 -2.16 1.51 -26.57
CA GLY A 127 -1.07 1.08 -25.69
C GLY A 127 0.10 2.08 -25.61
N LYS A 128 -0.16 3.36 -25.91
CA LYS A 128 0.85 4.43 -25.90
C LYS A 128 0.91 5.13 -24.54
N PRO A 129 1.99 5.89 -24.25
CA PRO A 129 2.06 6.72 -23.06
C PRO A 129 0.94 7.76 -23.01
N ASN A 130 0.60 8.19 -21.79
CA ASN A 130 -0.36 9.27 -21.55
C ASN A 130 0.17 10.60 -22.12
N ASP A 131 -0.56 11.19 -23.06
CA ASP A 131 -0.21 12.42 -23.77
C ASP A 131 -1.10 13.62 -23.37
N LEU A 132 -1.89 13.52 -22.29
CA LEU A 132 -2.84 14.57 -21.89
C LEU A 132 -2.18 15.94 -21.73
N ILE A 133 -1.00 16.00 -21.12
CA ILE A 133 -0.27 17.27 -20.91
C ILE A 133 0.19 17.87 -22.24
N GLU A 134 0.57 17.04 -23.21
CA GLU A 134 0.96 17.49 -24.54
C GLU A 134 -0.26 18.07 -25.28
N ARG A 135 -1.42 17.42 -25.17
CA ARG A 135 -2.69 17.92 -25.71
C ARG A 135 -3.09 19.27 -25.12
N ILE A 136 -2.95 19.43 -23.80
CA ILE A 136 -3.20 20.69 -23.10
C ILE A 136 -2.25 21.79 -23.59
N ARG A 137 -0.97 21.49 -23.78
CA ARG A 137 0.01 22.44 -24.34
C ARG A 137 -0.27 22.80 -25.80
N GLY A 138 -0.96 21.94 -26.55
CA GLY A 138 -1.37 22.17 -27.93
C GLY A 138 -2.69 22.93 -28.10
N ASN A 139 -3.48 23.11 -27.03
CA ASN A 139 -4.78 23.76 -27.07
C ASN A 139 -4.68 25.21 -26.54
N GLU A 140 -5.01 26.19 -27.39
CA GLU A 140 -4.93 27.62 -27.06
C GLU A 140 -5.82 28.04 -25.88
N TYR A 141 -6.89 27.29 -25.58
CA TYR A 141 -7.72 27.52 -24.40
C TYR A 141 -6.90 27.49 -23.11
N PHE A 142 -5.89 26.62 -23.04
CA PHE A 142 -5.04 26.43 -21.86
C PHE A 142 -3.79 27.34 -21.86
N LYS A 143 -3.63 28.21 -22.86
CA LYS A 143 -2.49 29.14 -22.97
C LYS A 143 -2.18 29.94 -21.70
N PRO A 144 -3.17 30.42 -20.91
CA PRO A 144 -2.90 31.16 -19.68
C PRO A 144 -2.14 30.39 -18.59
N ILE A 145 -2.09 29.05 -18.66
CA ILE A 145 -1.46 28.19 -17.65
C ILE A 145 -0.28 27.37 -18.18
N TRP A 146 0.09 27.46 -19.46
CA TRP A 146 1.17 26.64 -20.05
C TRP A 146 2.50 26.73 -19.30
N GLY A 147 2.86 27.92 -18.81
CA GLY A 147 4.09 28.15 -18.05
C GLY A 147 4.05 27.58 -16.62
N GLU A 148 2.90 27.10 -16.17
CA GLU A 148 2.67 26.64 -14.79
C GLU A 148 2.43 25.12 -14.72
N LEU A 149 2.12 24.47 -15.84
CA LEU A 149 1.79 23.03 -15.90
C LEU A 149 2.82 22.13 -15.22
N ASP A 150 4.12 22.34 -15.46
CA ASP A 150 5.16 21.49 -14.86
C ASP A 150 5.23 21.64 -13.33
N SER A 151 4.96 22.84 -12.82
CA SER A 151 4.93 23.10 -11.38
C SER A 151 3.71 22.46 -10.70
N MET A 152 2.62 22.28 -11.45
CA MET A 152 1.40 21.63 -10.97
C MET A 152 1.52 20.11 -10.95
N LEU A 153 2.43 19.54 -11.75
CA LEU A 153 2.63 18.09 -11.90
C LEU A 153 3.77 17.55 -11.01
N GLN A 154 3.98 18.15 -9.84
CA GLN A 154 4.94 17.67 -8.85
C GLN A 154 4.25 16.66 -7.90
N PRO A 155 4.69 15.38 -7.84
CA PRO A 155 4.06 14.35 -7.02
C PRO A 155 3.89 14.71 -5.54
N GLU A 156 4.81 15.51 -5.01
CA GLU A 156 4.86 15.95 -3.63
C GLU A 156 3.65 16.82 -3.25
N LEU A 157 2.99 17.46 -4.23
CA LEU A 157 1.77 18.24 -4.02
C LEU A 157 0.52 17.36 -3.77
N TYR A 158 0.60 16.06 -4.07
CA TYR A 158 -0.55 15.14 -4.08
C TYR A 158 -0.54 14.14 -2.91
N ILE A 159 0.31 14.36 -1.90
CA ILE A 159 0.43 13.46 -0.74
C ILE A 159 -0.45 13.88 0.45
N GLY A 160 -1.14 15.02 0.35
CA GLY A 160 -1.94 15.58 1.44
C GLY A 160 -1.14 15.71 2.73
N ARG A 161 -1.63 15.11 3.82
CA ARG A 161 -0.98 15.11 5.15
C ARG A 161 -0.20 13.84 5.46
N CYS A 162 0.15 13.05 4.44
CA CYS A 162 0.77 11.73 4.63
C CYS A 162 1.99 11.78 5.56
N VAL A 163 2.92 12.70 5.31
CA VAL A 163 4.15 12.85 6.12
C VAL A 163 3.80 13.18 7.58
N GLU A 164 2.93 14.17 7.81
CA GLU A 164 2.52 14.56 9.17
C GLU A 164 1.84 13.42 9.93
N ILE A 165 1.03 12.61 9.25
CA ILE A 165 0.33 11.46 9.86
C ILE A 165 1.35 10.41 10.30
N ILE A 166 2.32 10.10 9.43
CA ILE A 166 3.37 9.12 9.72
C ILE A 166 4.29 9.63 10.84
N ASP A 167 4.73 10.89 10.79
CA ASP A 167 5.59 11.46 11.83
C ASP A 167 4.90 11.48 13.19
N LYS A 168 3.60 11.80 13.23
CA LYS A 168 2.82 11.77 14.47
C LYS A 168 2.65 10.36 15.04
N TYR A 169 2.55 9.34 14.18
CA TYR A 169 2.27 7.98 14.62
C TYR A 169 3.55 7.18 14.92
N CYS A 170 4.55 7.27 14.04
CA CYS A 170 5.81 6.53 14.08
C CYS A 170 6.99 7.32 14.65
N GLY A 171 6.91 8.65 14.70
CA GLY A 171 7.97 9.51 15.23
C GLY A 171 8.05 9.53 16.76
N PRO A 172 8.96 10.34 17.33
CA PRO A 172 9.21 10.41 18.76
C PRO A 172 7.95 10.79 19.56
N GLY A 173 7.67 10.04 20.62
CA GLY A 173 6.46 10.16 21.43
C GLY A 173 5.18 9.65 20.76
N GLY A 174 5.29 9.08 19.57
CA GLY A 174 4.20 8.54 18.76
C GLY A 174 3.56 7.27 19.34
N GLY A 175 2.55 6.77 18.64
CA GLY A 175 1.83 5.55 19.04
C GLY A 175 2.71 4.30 19.00
N VAL A 176 3.60 4.20 18.00
CA VAL A 176 4.48 3.05 17.82
C VAL A 176 5.51 2.98 18.95
N GLU A 177 6.22 4.06 19.24
CA GLU A 177 7.23 4.08 20.32
C GLU A 177 6.60 3.73 21.67
N LYS A 178 5.43 4.28 22.00
CA LYS A 178 4.70 3.96 23.24
C LYS A 178 4.32 2.50 23.33
N ALA A 179 3.87 1.90 22.24
CA ALA A 179 3.51 0.48 22.19
C ALA A 179 4.73 -0.43 22.34
N LEU A 180 5.89 -0.01 21.81
CA LEU A 180 7.12 -0.79 21.83
C LEU A 180 7.99 -0.57 23.09
N ALA A 181 7.73 0.47 23.88
CA ALA A 181 8.52 0.82 25.08
C ALA A 181 8.72 -0.37 26.05
N PRO A 182 7.71 -1.21 26.36
CA PRO A 182 7.92 -2.37 27.24
C PRO A 182 8.87 -3.43 26.66
N TYR A 183 9.07 -3.43 25.34
CA TYR A 183 9.81 -4.45 24.61
C TYR A 183 11.18 -3.97 24.12
N GLN A 184 11.56 -2.71 24.42
CA GLN A 184 12.75 -2.07 23.85
C GLN A 184 14.04 -2.86 24.12
N GLN A 185 14.16 -3.47 25.31
CA GLN A 185 15.31 -4.31 25.63
C GLN A 185 15.43 -5.56 24.74
N TYR A 186 14.31 -6.11 24.25
CA TYR A 186 14.31 -7.28 23.37
C TYR A 186 14.64 -6.86 21.94
N ILE A 187 14.09 -5.74 21.48
CA ILE A 187 14.34 -5.18 20.15
C ILE A 187 15.82 -4.82 19.98
N LEU A 188 16.44 -4.20 20.98
CA LEU A 188 17.86 -3.82 20.93
C LEU A 188 18.82 -5.03 20.93
N LYS A 189 18.36 -6.19 21.42
CA LYS A 189 19.14 -7.43 21.46
C LYS A 189 18.86 -8.36 20.29
N SER A 190 17.74 -8.17 19.59
CA SER A 190 17.34 -9.02 18.47
C SER A 190 18.19 -8.73 17.24
N THR A 191 18.51 -9.79 16.51
CA THR A 191 19.06 -9.73 15.15
C THR A 191 18.01 -10.25 14.19
N THR A 192 18.02 -9.75 12.95
CA THR A 192 17.12 -10.24 11.90
C THR A 192 17.17 -11.75 11.80
N ALA A 193 16.00 -12.37 11.79
CA ALA A 193 15.87 -13.81 11.66
C ALA A 193 16.46 -14.29 10.32
N GLN A 194 17.42 -15.19 10.41
CA GLN A 194 18.03 -15.84 9.26
C GLN A 194 17.14 -17.00 8.81
N LEU A 195 16.50 -16.84 7.66
CA LEU A 195 15.82 -17.93 7.00
C LEU A 195 16.86 -18.72 6.18
N ASN A 196 17.25 -19.89 6.68
CA ASN A 196 17.91 -20.88 5.84
C ASN A 196 16.90 -21.27 4.75
N VAL A 197 17.19 -20.87 3.51
CA VAL A 197 16.44 -21.23 2.32
C VAL A 197 17.04 -22.50 1.75
#